data_AF-A0A2V6GHZ2-F1
#
_entry.id   AF-A0A2V6GHZ2-F1
#
_cell.length_a   1.000
_cell.length_b   1.000
_cell.length_c   1.000
_cell.angle_alpha   90.00
_cell.angle_beta   90.00
_cell.angle_gamma   90.00
#
_symmetry.space_group_name_H-M   'P 1'
#
loop_
_entity.id
_entity.type
_entity.pdbx_description
1 polymer ?
#
loop_
_entity_poly.entity_id
_entity_poly.type
_entity_poly.pdbx_seq_one_letter_code
_entity_poly.pdbx_strand_id
1 'polypeptide(L)'
;MNRYIVTSLHRRPNLDSRISIHVRQIFVLMLVLVLDQRIAAQEQTFSGYGPPTSVPIERSTIARTALPPHNWIDQTQAQADVKNVGCLQCHQGVEPMHKAEHVVLGCTDCHGGNAARGLTKEQAHILPKNKEFWKTSANPPNSNAWLNHESPEFIRFMNPGDLRVAKQACGLCHGEIVRDVDHSMMNHGAMLWGAALYNNGAFYLKNYRFGQAYAADGTPLRLVNYTSVTPEDTRDHGILPFIEPLPRFNLSNPGNILRIFEKGGEKQLQLGLPTSEEPNGRPRNRLSERGLGTLNRTDPVFLGLQKTRLHDPLLGFFGSNDHPGDYRSSGCSACHVVYANDRSPTNSGWWSKYGHQGLSFTADE
;
A
#
# COMPACT_ATOMS: atom_id res chain seq x y z
N MET A 1 -34.83 28.73 -69.73
CA MET A 1 -35.72 29.69 -70.44
C MET A 1 -35.16 31.09 -70.25
N ASN A 2 -34.90 31.79 -71.37
CA ASN A 2 -34.80 33.25 -71.58
C ASN A 2 -33.95 34.12 -70.62
N ARG A 3 -33.21 35.13 -71.07
CA ARG A 3 -32.80 35.68 -72.38
C ARG A 3 -31.78 36.78 -72.05
N TYR A 4 -30.76 36.92 -72.88
CA TYR A 4 -29.84 38.06 -72.94
C TYR A 4 -30.56 39.35 -73.34
N ILE A 5 -30.06 40.52 -72.92
CA ILE A 5 -29.94 41.72 -73.78
C ILE A 5 -28.66 42.51 -73.43
N VAL A 6 -27.94 42.88 -74.49
CA VAL A 6 -26.76 43.74 -74.56
C VAL A 6 -27.17 45.05 -75.26
N THR A 7 -26.63 46.20 -74.86
CA THR A 7 -26.38 47.38 -75.72
C THR A 7 -25.37 48.32 -74.99
N SER A 8 -24.15 48.62 -75.48
CA SER A 8 -23.74 49.44 -76.67
C SER A 8 -24.07 50.93 -76.47
N LEU A 9 -23.22 51.96 -76.66
CA LEU A 9 -21.81 52.18 -77.04
C LEU A 9 -21.59 53.73 -77.10
N HIS A 10 -20.33 54.18 -77.30
CA HIS A 10 -19.84 55.50 -77.79
C HIS A 10 -19.56 56.61 -76.75
N ARG A 11 -18.51 57.45 -76.82
CA ARG A 11 -17.41 57.72 -77.79
C ARG A 11 -16.29 58.53 -77.08
N ARG A 12 -15.01 58.23 -77.42
CA ARG A 12 -13.72 59.01 -77.56
C ARG A 12 -13.60 60.48 -77.03
N PRO A 13 -12.40 61.13 -76.92
CA PRO A 13 -11.01 60.72 -77.24
C PRO A 13 -9.91 61.12 -76.18
N ASN A 14 -8.67 60.74 -76.49
CA ASN A 14 -7.38 60.96 -75.83
C ASN A 14 -7.11 62.34 -75.18
N LEU A 15 -6.53 62.32 -73.98
CA LEU A 15 -5.64 63.36 -73.46
C LEU A 15 -4.54 62.75 -72.56
N ASP A 16 -3.29 62.94 -73.00
CA ASP A 16 -2.08 63.20 -72.23
C ASP A 16 -1.52 62.18 -71.21
N SER A 17 -0.59 61.37 -71.75
CA SER A 17 0.83 61.13 -71.39
C SER A 17 1.48 61.63 -70.07
N ARG A 18 0.80 62.35 -69.17
CA ARG A 18 1.35 62.77 -67.87
C ARG A 18 1.01 61.82 -66.71
N ILE A 19 0.07 60.89 -66.91
CA ILE A 19 -0.33 59.92 -65.89
C ILE A 19 0.62 58.70 -65.82
N SER A 20 1.32 58.38 -66.92
CA SER A 20 2.19 57.20 -67.01
C SER A 20 3.47 57.29 -66.16
N ILE A 21 3.98 58.51 -65.91
CA ILE A 21 5.24 58.71 -65.17
C ILE A 21 5.03 58.57 -63.66
N HIS A 22 3.90 59.07 -63.12
CA HIS A 22 3.60 58.93 -61.69
C HIS A 22 3.18 57.51 -61.31
N VAL A 23 2.53 56.75 -62.19
CA VAL A 23 2.22 55.34 -61.94
C VAL A 23 3.49 54.48 -61.91
N ARG A 24 4.49 54.76 -62.77
CA ARG A 24 5.80 54.07 -62.72
C ARG A 24 6.61 54.40 -61.47
N GLN A 25 6.61 55.65 -61.01
CA GLN A 25 7.34 56.05 -59.80
C GLN A 25 6.70 55.45 -58.53
N ILE A 26 5.37 55.37 -58.47
CA ILE A 26 4.67 54.70 -57.36
C ILE A 26 4.91 53.18 -57.38
N PHE A 27 4.95 52.55 -58.56
CA PHE A 27 5.25 51.12 -58.67
C PHE A 27 6.70 50.79 -58.28
N VAL A 28 7.67 51.65 -58.62
CA VAL A 28 9.07 51.48 -58.21
C VAL A 28 9.24 51.71 -56.70
N LEU A 29 8.57 52.71 -56.10
CA LEU A 29 8.60 52.90 -54.65
C LEU A 29 7.95 51.74 -53.89
N MET A 30 6.83 51.21 -54.38
CA MET A 30 6.19 50.01 -53.83
C MET A 30 7.09 48.77 -53.95
N LEU A 31 7.79 48.60 -55.09
CA LEU A 31 8.69 47.46 -55.28
C LEU A 31 9.92 47.56 -54.36
N VAL A 32 10.48 48.76 -54.16
CA VAL A 32 11.60 49.00 -53.22
C VAL A 32 11.16 48.78 -51.77
N LEU A 33 9.97 49.23 -51.37
CA LEU A 33 9.42 48.99 -50.02
C LEU A 33 9.13 47.49 -49.77
N VAL A 34 8.70 46.75 -50.79
CA VAL A 34 8.45 45.30 -50.67
C VAL A 34 9.77 44.49 -50.70
N LEU A 35 10.81 44.97 -51.38
CA LEU A 35 12.15 44.36 -51.37
C LEU A 35 12.90 44.65 -50.07
N ASP A 36 12.81 45.85 -49.50
CA ASP A 36 13.41 46.19 -48.19
C ASP A 36 12.79 45.37 -47.05
N GLN A 37 11.48 45.12 -47.09
CA GLN A 37 10.84 44.24 -46.11
C GLN A 37 11.25 42.77 -46.23
N ARG A 38 11.77 42.32 -47.38
CA ARG A 38 12.31 40.97 -47.54
C ARG A 38 13.79 40.87 -47.20
N ILE A 39 14.58 41.93 -47.36
CA ILE A 39 15.99 41.96 -46.95
C ILE A 39 16.10 42.05 -45.43
N ALA A 40 15.29 42.88 -44.76
CA ALA A 40 15.23 42.93 -43.30
C ALA A 40 14.70 41.63 -42.66
N ALA A 41 13.93 40.82 -43.39
CA ALA A 41 13.43 39.53 -42.92
C ALA A 41 14.42 38.36 -43.11
N GLN A 42 15.52 38.55 -43.84
CA GLN A 42 16.47 37.48 -44.18
C GLN A 42 17.85 37.64 -43.54
N GLU A 43 18.08 38.71 -42.76
CA GLU A 43 19.34 38.96 -42.06
C GLU A 43 19.37 38.51 -40.58
N GLN A 44 18.33 37.79 -40.11
CA GLN A 44 18.31 37.18 -38.78
C GLN A 44 18.28 35.64 -38.77
N THR A 45 18.66 34.99 -39.88
CA THR A 45 18.75 33.52 -39.93
C THR A 45 20.17 33.09 -40.29
N PHE A 46 21.09 33.27 -39.36
CA PHE A 46 22.37 32.56 -39.33
C PHE A 46 22.65 32.01 -37.92
N SER A 47 21.70 31.23 -37.40
CA SER A 47 22.00 30.11 -36.50
C SER A 47 20.90 29.06 -36.66
N GLY A 48 21.30 27.81 -36.91
CA GLY A 48 20.40 26.71 -37.25
C GLY A 48 19.63 26.15 -36.06
N TYR A 49 18.79 26.95 -35.41
CA TYR A 49 17.83 26.49 -34.41
C TYR A 49 16.48 27.20 -34.62
N GLY A 50 15.38 26.45 -34.51
CA GLY A 50 14.01 26.96 -34.64
C GLY A 50 13.70 28.08 -33.63
N PRO A 51 12.52 28.74 -33.75
CA PRO A 51 12.16 29.84 -32.85
C PRO A 51 12.30 29.40 -31.39
N PRO A 52 12.85 30.24 -30.50
CA PRO A 52 13.05 29.88 -29.11
C PRO A 52 11.69 29.54 -28.48
N THR A 53 11.45 28.25 -28.25
CA THR A 53 10.25 27.74 -27.57
C THR A 53 10.27 28.01 -26.07
N SER A 54 11.30 28.69 -25.56
CA SER A 54 11.46 29.02 -24.14
C SER A 54 11.45 30.53 -23.93
N VAL A 55 10.51 30.98 -23.10
CA VAL A 55 10.45 32.33 -22.52
C VAL A 55 11.79 32.66 -21.83
N PRO A 56 12.29 33.91 -21.86
CA PRO A 56 13.52 34.30 -21.17
C PRO A 56 13.50 33.90 -19.68
N ILE A 57 14.61 33.29 -19.20
CA ILE A 57 14.78 32.73 -17.84
C ILE A 57 14.61 33.79 -16.73
N GLU A 58 14.70 35.07 -17.08
CA GLU A 58 14.67 36.19 -16.13
C GLU A 58 13.29 36.44 -15.50
N ARG A 59 12.21 35.82 -16.01
CA ARG A 59 10.87 36.00 -15.45
C ARG A 59 10.05 34.72 -15.47
N SER A 60 10.00 34.02 -14.33
CA SER A 60 9.02 32.97 -14.10
C SER A 60 7.61 33.54 -14.28
N THR A 61 6.86 33.03 -15.25
CA THR A 61 5.44 33.33 -15.46
C THR A 61 4.53 32.56 -14.49
N ILE A 62 5.11 31.66 -13.69
CA ILE A 62 4.40 30.90 -12.66
C ILE A 62 4.31 31.80 -11.43
N ALA A 63 3.09 32.17 -11.04
CA ALA A 63 2.83 32.80 -9.75
C ALA A 63 3.47 31.92 -8.66
N ARG A 64 4.29 32.50 -7.78
CA ARG A 64 4.91 31.76 -6.66
C ARG A 64 3.80 31.09 -5.86
N THR A 65 3.56 29.80 -6.13
CA THR A 65 2.73 28.96 -5.29
C THR A 65 3.44 28.90 -3.94
N ALA A 66 2.69 29.10 -2.86
CA ALA A 66 3.23 28.86 -1.53
C ALA A 66 3.85 27.45 -1.54
N LEU A 67 5.12 27.35 -1.14
CA LEU A 67 5.75 26.05 -0.99
C LEU A 67 4.86 25.23 -0.05
N PRO A 68 4.59 23.95 -0.35
CA PRO A 68 3.89 23.10 0.58
C PRO A 68 4.61 23.16 1.94
N PRO A 69 3.88 23.05 3.06
CA PRO A 69 4.49 23.08 4.38
C PRO A 69 5.58 22.02 4.46
N HIS A 70 6.70 22.41 5.08
CA HIS A 70 7.85 21.55 5.30
C HIS A 70 7.39 20.22 5.91
N ASN A 71 7.77 19.11 5.28
CA ASN A 71 7.44 17.76 5.69
C ASN A 71 8.74 16.93 5.80
N TRP A 72 8.65 15.60 5.75
CA TRP A 72 9.84 14.76 5.88
C TRP A 72 10.68 14.71 4.60
N ILE A 73 10.12 15.13 3.47
CA ILE A 73 10.77 15.09 2.14
C ILE A 73 11.82 16.20 2.01
N ASP A 74 11.65 17.32 2.69
CA ASP A 74 12.56 18.48 2.64
C ASP A 74 13.37 18.66 3.93
N GLN A 75 13.36 17.66 4.82
CA GLN A 75 14.13 17.66 6.07
C GLN A 75 15.65 17.85 5.84
N THR A 76 16.27 18.73 6.63
CA THR A 76 17.72 18.93 6.64
C THR A 76 18.44 17.92 7.53
N GLN A 77 19.73 17.67 7.28
CA GLN A 77 20.51 16.72 8.08
C GLN A 77 20.50 17.07 9.57
N ALA A 78 20.63 18.35 9.92
CA ALA A 78 20.60 18.80 11.31
C ALA A 78 19.25 18.49 12.01
N GLN A 79 18.13 18.55 11.30
CA GLN A 79 16.83 18.18 11.84
C GLN A 79 16.72 16.67 12.08
N ALA A 80 17.23 15.85 11.15
CA ALA A 80 17.30 14.40 11.32
C ALA A 80 18.24 14.01 12.48
N ASP A 81 19.37 14.68 12.63
CA ASP A 81 20.34 14.42 13.71
C ASP A 81 19.73 14.67 15.10
N VAL A 82 18.92 15.74 15.25
CA VAL A 82 18.17 15.99 16.49
C VAL A 82 17.20 14.85 16.81
N LYS A 83 16.66 14.19 15.78
CA LYS A 83 15.77 13.03 15.90
C LYS A 83 16.51 11.70 16.09
N ASN A 84 17.85 11.70 16.07
CA ASN A 84 18.73 10.55 16.26
C ASN A 84 19.53 10.61 17.56
N VAL A 85 19.79 11.82 18.06
CA VAL A 85 20.90 12.08 18.99
C VAL A 85 20.87 11.26 20.28
N GLY A 86 19.70 11.01 20.85
CA GLY A 86 19.54 10.13 22.02
C GLY A 86 19.57 8.65 21.66
N CYS A 87 18.98 8.27 20.53
CA CYS A 87 18.92 6.88 20.05
C CYS A 87 20.34 6.30 19.85
N LEU A 88 21.21 7.09 19.21
CA LEU A 88 22.59 6.71 18.91
C LEU A 88 23.51 6.68 20.14
N GLN A 89 23.03 7.00 21.34
CA GLN A 89 23.82 6.79 22.56
C GLN A 89 23.89 5.30 22.93
N CYS A 90 22.85 4.53 22.57
CA CYS A 90 22.77 3.09 22.82
C CYS A 90 22.79 2.27 21.53
N HIS A 91 22.14 2.74 20.46
CA HIS A 91 22.03 2.01 19.19
C HIS A 91 23.06 2.51 18.17
N GLN A 92 24.35 2.38 18.49
CA GLN A 92 25.43 2.78 17.60
C GLN A 92 25.58 1.79 16.45
N GLY A 93 25.92 2.24 15.24
CA GLY A 93 26.19 1.32 14.12
C GLY A 93 24.95 0.75 13.42
N VAL A 94 23.74 1.19 13.78
CA VAL A 94 22.52 0.90 13.01
C VAL A 94 22.63 1.49 11.61
N GLU A 95 22.41 0.66 10.60
CA GLU A 95 22.46 1.06 9.19
C GLU A 95 21.20 1.88 8.80
N PRO A 96 21.32 2.81 7.83
CA PRO A 96 20.16 3.52 7.32
C PRO A 96 19.26 2.60 6.49
N MET A 97 17.95 2.72 6.68
CA MET A 97 16.96 1.98 5.88
C MET A 97 16.96 2.39 4.39
N HIS A 98 17.30 3.64 4.08
CA HIS A 98 17.39 4.14 2.73
C HIS A 98 18.86 4.23 2.30
N LYS A 99 19.19 3.60 1.16
CA LYS A 99 20.53 3.74 0.56
C LYS A 99 20.77 5.09 -0.10
N ALA A 100 19.69 5.79 -0.46
CA ALA A 100 19.77 7.05 -1.17
C ALA A 100 20.10 8.19 -0.21
N GLU A 101 21.24 8.86 -0.41
CA GLU A 101 21.75 9.92 0.48
C GLU A 101 20.85 11.14 0.60
N HIS A 102 19.96 11.36 -0.38
CA HIS A 102 19.00 12.47 -0.36
C HIS A 102 17.77 12.21 0.52
N VAL A 103 17.59 10.98 1.04
CA VAL A 103 16.52 10.65 1.98
C VAL A 103 17.03 10.89 3.39
N VAL A 104 16.75 12.09 3.90
CA VAL A 104 17.25 12.56 5.19
C VAL A 104 16.19 12.34 6.27
N LEU A 105 16.30 11.22 6.99
CA LEU A 105 15.35 10.82 8.04
C LEU A 105 16.08 10.51 9.36
N GLY A 106 15.43 10.83 10.48
CA GLY A 106 15.85 10.39 11.80
C GLY A 106 15.12 9.11 12.26
N CYS A 107 15.65 8.44 13.28
CA CYS A 107 15.09 7.24 13.89
C CYS A 107 13.63 7.46 14.29
N THR A 108 13.36 8.58 14.96
CA THR A 108 12.02 8.90 15.47
C THR A 108 11.03 9.34 14.38
N ASP A 109 11.49 9.65 13.15
CA ASP A 109 10.58 9.87 12.02
C ASP A 109 9.84 8.58 11.66
N CYS A 110 10.50 7.43 11.72
CA CYS A 110 9.84 6.14 11.46
C CYS A 110 9.30 5.52 12.74
N HIS A 111 10.10 5.45 13.80
CA HIS A 111 9.78 4.68 15.01
C HIS A 111 9.03 5.49 16.09
N GLY A 112 9.03 6.82 16.04
CA GLY A 112 8.57 7.63 17.18
C GLY A 112 9.51 7.51 18.39
N GLY A 113 8.96 7.66 19.61
CA GLY A 113 9.77 7.68 20.85
C GLY A 113 10.40 9.04 21.13
N ASN A 114 11.29 9.09 22.14
CA ASN A 114 11.94 10.33 22.57
C ASN A 114 13.44 10.32 22.25
N ALA A 115 13.85 11.21 21.34
CA ALA A 115 15.24 11.33 20.87
C ALA A 115 16.14 12.17 21.79
N ALA A 116 15.66 12.67 22.92
CA ALA A 116 16.48 13.50 23.80
C ALA A 116 17.66 12.69 24.40
N ARG A 117 18.76 13.39 24.67
CA ARG A 117 19.96 12.76 25.23
C ARG A 117 19.80 12.44 26.71
N GLY A 118 20.52 11.41 27.17
CA GLY A 118 20.65 11.08 28.60
C GLY A 118 19.40 10.47 29.22
N LEU A 119 18.48 9.95 28.39
CA LEU A 119 17.28 9.28 28.84
C LEU A 119 17.56 7.81 29.18
N THR A 120 16.83 7.29 30.17
CA THR A 120 16.78 5.83 30.37
C THR A 120 15.96 5.17 29.25
N LYS A 121 16.10 3.85 29.11
CA LYS A 121 15.34 3.06 28.14
C LYS A 121 13.82 3.32 28.26
N GLU A 122 13.31 3.37 29.49
CA GLU A 122 11.88 3.54 29.80
C GLU A 122 11.38 4.96 29.47
N GLN A 123 12.27 5.95 29.43
CA GLN A 123 11.97 7.32 29.06
C GLN A 123 12.06 7.56 27.55
N ALA A 124 12.97 6.85 26.88
CA ALA A 124 13.19 6.96 25.44
C ALA A 124 12.20 6.11 24.63
N HIS A 125 11.96 4.88 25.08
CA HIS A 125 11.15 3.89 24.35
C HIS A 125 9.65 4.12 24.57
N ILE A 126 8.86 3.78 23.55
CA ILE A 126 7.43 3.61 23.72
C ILE A 126 7.22 2.25 24.40
N LEU A 127 6.51 2.23 25.52
CA LEU A 127 6.30 1.01 26.30
C LEU A 127 5.02 0.28 25.85
N PRO A 128 5.02 -1.07 25.91
CA PRO A 128 3.82 -1.85 25.61
C PRO A 128 2.73 -1.61 26.65
N LYS A 129 1.47 -1.71 26.21
CA LYS A 129 0.31 -1.76 27.10
C LYS A 129 0.30 -3.06 27.92
N ASN A 130 0.66 -4.18 27.29
CA ASN A 130 0.59 -5.50 27.94
C ASN A 130 1.98 -6.02 28.33
N LYS A 131 2.60 -5.44 29.36
CA LYS A 131 3.96 -5.78 29.81
C LYS A 131 4.18 -7.26 30.15
N GLU A 132 3.13 -7.94 30.63
CA GLU A 132 3.17 -9.39 30.90
C GLU A 132 3.48 -10.22 29.64
N PHE A 133 3.13 -9.68 28.47
CA PHE A 133 3.39 -10.31 27.19
C PHE A 133 4.82 -9.99 26.70
N TRP A 134 5.25 -8.74 26.85
CA TRP A 134 6.54 -8.22 26.40
C TRP A 134 7.60 -8.23 27.51
N LYS A 135 7.98 -9.42 27.96
CA LYS A 135 8.93 -9.61 29.06
C LYS A 135 10.38 -9.29 28.68
N THR A 136 10.72 -9.43 27.40
CA THR A 136 12.05 -9.17 26.84
C THR A 136 11.91 -8.34 25.56
N SER A 137 13.03 -7.97 24.93
CA SER A 137 13.04 -7.34 23.60
C SER A 137 12.71 -8.32 22.46
N ALA A 138 12.71 -9.62 22.71
CA ALA A 138 12.34 -10.61 21.71
C ALA A 138 10.81 -10.62 21.53
N ASN A 139 10.35 -10.80 20.29
CA ASN A 139 8.93 -11.04 20.03
C ASN A 139 8.45 -12.25 20.84
N PRO A 140 7.33 -12.18 21.56
CA PRO A 140 6.84 -13.34 22.30
C PRO A 140 6.36 -14.44 21.34
N PRO A 141 6.52 -15.72 21.70
CA PRO A 141 5.91 -16.83 20.96
C PRO A 141 4.38 -16.66 20.90
N ASN A 142 3.80 -17.00 19.74
CA ASN A 142 2.37 -16.93 19.47
C ASN A 142 1.77 -15.52 19.71
N SER A 143 2.53 -14.48 19.31
CA SER A 143 2.16 -13.06 19.46
C SER A 143 1.13 -12.54 18.47
N ASN A 144 0.62 -13.42 17.60
CA ASN A 144 -0.26 -13.12 16.47
C ASN A 144 -1.36 -12.13 16.86
N ALA A 145 -2.43 -12.58 17.52
CA ALA A 145 -3.57 -11.72 17.86
C ALA A 145 -3.26 -10.72 18.99
N TRP A 146 -2.24 -10.98 19.80
CA TRP A 146 -1.87 -10.10 20.92
C TRP A 146 -1.40 -8.73 20.45
N LEU A 147 -0.76 -8.67 19.28
CA LEU A 147 -0.32 -7.42 18.67
C LEU A 147 -1.48 -6.44 18.40
N ASN A 148 -2.70 -6.95 18.17
CA ASN A 148 -3.90 -6.10 18.01
C ASN A 148 -4.36 -5.44 19.32
N HIS A 149 -3.81 -5.83 20.47
CA HIS A 149 -4.14 -5.25 21.77
C HIS A 149 -3.11 -4.21 22.24
N GLU A 150 -2.14 -3.88 21.40
CA GLU A 150 -1.13 -2.85 21.67
C GLU A 150 -1.55 -1.47 21.15
N SER A 151 -0.78 -0.42 21.52
CA SER A 151 -0.99 0.90 20.94
C SER A 151 -0.34 1.02 19.57
N PRO A 152 -0.92 1.80 18.64
CA PRO A 152 -0.28 2.04 17.34
C PRO A 152 1.10 2.69 17.48
N GLU A 153 1.33 3.49 18.52
CA GLU A 153 2.64 4.06 18.81
C GLU A 153 3.66 2.96 19.14
N PHE A 154 3.28 1.97 19.94
CA PHE A 154 4.16 0.85 20.28
C PHE A 154 4.39 -0.07 19.08
N ILE A 155 3.34 -0.34 18.29
CA ILE A 155 3.44 -1.11 17.05
C ILE A 155 4.42 -0.43 16.09
N ARG A 156 4.28 0.90 15.89
CA ARG A 156 5.17 1.70 15.05
C ARG A 156 6.60 1.72 15.58
N PHE A 157 6.75 1.84 16.90
CA PHE A 157 8.05 1.81 17.56
C PHE A 157 8.81 0.53 17.28
N MET A 158 8.15 -0.63 17.39
CA MET A 158 8.79 -1.91 17.10
C MET A 158 8.92 -2.20 15.60
N ASN A 159 7.88 -1.90 14.82
CA ASN A 159 7.81 -2.22 13.40
C ASN A 159 7.08 -1.10 12.63
N PRO A 160 7.79 -0.08 12.11
CA PRO A 160 7.18 0.97 11.29
C PRO A 160 6.63 0.45 9.96
N GLY A 161 7.04 -0.75 9.52
CA GLY A 161 6.55 -1.41 8.32
C GLY A 161 5.23 -2.19 8.53
N ASP A 162 4.70 -2.28 9.75
CA ASP A 162 3.42 -2.96 10.01
C ASP A 162 2.26 -2.21 9.32
N LEU A 163 1.39 -2.93 8.61
CA LEU A 163 0.34 -2.30 7.78
C LEU A 163 -0.64 -1.43 8.58
N ARG A 164 -0.78 -1.67 9.89
CA ARG A 164 -1.59 -0.83 10.78
C ARG A 164 -1.05 0.60 10.92
N VAL A 165 0.24 0.80 10.69
CA VAL A 165 0.95 2.09 10.92
C VAL A 165 1.84 2.52 9.74
N ALA A 166 2.05 1.67 8.74
CA ALA A 166 2.92 1.93 7.58
C ALA A 166 2.52 3.18 6.81
N LYS A 167 1.23 3.55 6.80
CA LYS A 167 0.78 4.81 6.20
C LYS A 167 1.38 6.04 6.92
N GLN A 168 1.57 5.97 8.23
CA GLN A 168 2.14 7.06 9.02
C GLN A 168 3.66 7.12 8.90
N ALA A 169 4.33 5.97 8.82
CA ALA A 169 5.79 5.88 8.76
C ALA A 169 6.36 6.00 7.33
N CYS A 170 5.68 5.40 6.35
CA CYS A 170 6.17 5.29 4.96
C CYS A 170 5.25 6.02 3.96
N GLY A 171 3.97 6.18 4.29
CA GLY A 171 2.93 6.58 3.33
C GLY A 171 3.06 7.98 2.74
N LEU A 172 3.86 8.87 3.35
CA LEU A 172 4.14 10.19 2.78
C LEU A 172 4.88 10.07 1.43
N CYS A 173 5.85 9.15 1.35
CA CYS A 173 6.67 8.92 0.15
C CYS A 173 6.20 7.69 -0.65
N HIS A 174 5.61 6.69 0.01
CA HIS A 174 5.25 5.39 -0.55
C HIS A 174 3.74 5.09 -0.47
N GLY A 175 2.88 6.11 -0.48
CA GLY A 175 1.45 5.96 -0.25
C GLY A 175 0.74 4.97 -1.17
N GLU A 176 1.13 4.92 -2.45
CA GLU A 176 0.60 3.96 -3.43
C GLU A 176 0.99 2.51 -3.06
N ILE A 177 2.28 2.25 -2.82
CA ILE A 177 2.77 0.92 -2.46
C ILE A 177 2.12 0.45 -1.15
N VAL A 178 1.99 1.34 -0.15
CA VAL A 178 1.32 1.03 1.11
C VAL A 178 -0.14 0.62 0.86
N ARG A 179 -0.87 1.36 0.01
CA ARG A 179 -2.25 1.02 -0.36
C ARG A 179 -2.33 -0.35 -1.04
N ASP A 180 -1.45 -0.60 -2.00
CA ASP A 180 -1.49 -1.81 -2.81
C ASP A 180 -1.13 -3.06 -1.99
N VAL A 181 -0.12 -2.97 -1.11
CA VAL A 181 0.23 -4.07 -0.19
C VAL A 181 -0.88 -4.32 0.83
N ASP A 182 -1.52 -3.26 1.34
CA ASP A 182 -2.67 -3.39 2.26
C ASP A 182 -3.85 -4.13 1.61
N HIS A 183 -4.04 -3.98 0.29
CA HIS A 183 -5.06 -4.69 -0.48
C HIS A 183 -4.55 -6.00 -1.13
N SER A 184 -3.32 -6.42 -0.85
CA SER A 184 -2.75 -7.63 -1.45
C SER A 184 -3.31 -8.90 -0.82
N MET A 185 -3.34 -9.98 -1.61
CA MET A 185 -3.72 -11.31 -1.11
C MET A 185 -2.82 -11.80 0.04
N MET A 186 -1.58 -11.34 0.11
CA MET A 186 -0.65 -11.67 1.21
C MET A 186 -1.07 -11.01 2.53
N ASN A 187 -1.80 -9.89 2.49
CA ASN A 187 -2.41 -9.30 3.68
C ASN A 187 -3.75 -9.96 4.00
N HIS A 188 -4.66 -9.99 3.03
CA HIS A 188 -6.06 -10.32 3.32
C HIS A 188 -6.41 -11.81 3.28
N GLY A 189 -5.60 -12.65 2.62
CA GLY A 189 -5.75 -14.11 2.64
C GLY A 189 -7.07 -14.66 2.11
N ALA A 190 -7.83 -13.86 1.35
CA ALA A 190 -9.18 -14.23 0.93
C ALA A 190 -9.22 -15.45 0.03
N MET A 191 -8.10 -15.76 -0.64
CA MET A 191 -7.95 -16.95 -1.47
C MET A 191 -8.22 -18.23 -0.68
N LEU A 192 -7.50 -18.44 0.44
CA LEU A 192 -7.67 -19.68 1.23
C LEU A 192 -9.05 -19.72 1.89
N TRP A 193 -9.49 -18.61 2.47
CA TRP A 193 -10.75 -18.56 3.21
C TRP A 193 -11.95 -18.76 2.29
N GLY A 194 -11.93 -18.11 1.12
CA GLY A 194 -12.95 -18.29 0.10
C GLY A 194 -12.99 -19.71 -0.44
N ALA A 195 -11.83 -20.30 -0.77
CA ALA A 195 -11.75 -21.69 -1.22
C ALA A 195 -12.27 -22.66 -0.14
N ALA A 196 -11.86 -22.48 1.12
CA ALA A 196 -12.32 -23.31 2.22
C ALA A 196 -13.83 -23.20 2.45
N LEU A 197 -14.39 -21.98 2.41
CA LEU A 197 -15.82 -21.77 2.62
C LEU A 197 -16.67 -22.31 1.48
N TYR A 198 -16.28 -22.02 0.24
CA TYR A 198 -17.03 -22.43 -0.95
C TYR A 198 -17.00 -23.95 -1.15
N ASN A 199 -15.80 -24.55 -1.13
CA ASN A 199 -15.64 -25.99 -1.40
C ASN A 199 -16.29 -26.88 -0.32
N ASN A 200 -16.49 -26.35 0.88
CA ASN A 200 -17.13 -27.08 1.97
C ASN A 200 -18.61 -26.73 2.16
N GLY A 201 -19.19 -25.91 1.28
CA GLY A 201 -20.60 -25.50 1.34
C GLY A 201 -20.95 -24.61 2.54
N ALA A 202 -19.96 -24.01 3.20
CA ALA A 202 -20.17 -23.09 4.32
C ALA A 202 -20.55 -21.68 3.87
N PHE A 203 -20.14 -21.29 2.66
CA PHE A 203 -20.58 -20.04 2.02
C PHE A 203 -20.76 -20.24 0.51
N TYR A 204 -21.88 -19.74 -0.02
CA TYR A 204 -22.36 -20.13 -1.35
C TYR A 204 -21.74 -19.35 -2.52
N LEU A 205 -20.97 -18.28 -2.24
CA LEU A 205 -20.40 -17.42 -3.28
C LEU A 205 -19.02 -17.92 -3.72
N LYS A 206 -18.80 -18.04 -5.04
CA LYS A 206 -17.46 -18.24 -5.65
C LYS A 206 -16.60 -16.99 -5.60
N ASN A 207 -17.21 -15.81 -5.69
CA ASN A 207 -16.50 -14.56 -5.48
C ASN A 207 -16.23 -14.42 -3.99
N TYR A 208 -14.95 -14.49 -3.63
CA TYR A 208 -14.53 -14.61 -2.24
C TYR A 208 -14.93 -13.37 -1.44
N ARG A 209 -15.62 -13.60 -0.33
CA ARG A 209 -16.26 -12.53 0.45
C ARG A 209 -15.46 -12.10 1.67
N PHE A 210 -14.64 -13.00 2.21
CA PHE A 210 -14.02 -12.82 3.51
C PHE A 210 -12.49 -12.81 3.42
N GLY A 211 -11.88 -12.00 4.27
CA GLY A 211 -10.44 -11.86 4.43
C GLY A 211 -10.13 -11.11 5.73
N GLN A 212 -8.88 -10.76 5.93
CA GLN A 212 -8.45 -9.96 7.07
C GLN A 212 -7.87 -8.61 6.67
N ALA A 213 -8.08 -7.64 7.55
CA ALA A 213 -7.38 -6.38 7.59
C ALA A 213 -7.61 -5.80 8.98
N TYR A 214 -6.72 -4.95 9.47
CA TYR A 214 -6.78 -4.42 10.82
C TYR A 214 -6.47 -2.93 10.81
N ALA A 215 -7.24 -2.17 11.60
CA ALA A 215 -6.95 -0.77 11.87
C ALA A 215 -5.79 -0.63 12.86
N ALA A 216 -5.33 0.62 13.03
CA ALA A 216 -4.30 1.01 13.99
C ALA A 216 -4.59 0.53 15.43
N ASP A 217 -5.87 0.40 15.80
CA ASP A 217 -6.35 -0.07 17.10
C ASP A 217 -6.61 -1.60 17.16
N GLY A 218 -6.27 -2.33 16.10
CA GLY A 218 -6.51 -3.77 15.98
C GLY A 218 -7.94 -4.15 15.57
N THR A 219 -8.82 -3.18 15.31
CA THR A 219 -10.19 -3.47 14.86
C THR A 219 -10.18 -4.11 13.46
N PRO A 220 -10.89 -5.23 13.25
CA PRO A 220 -11.01 -5.84 11.91
C PRO A 220 -11.69 -4.88 10.92
N LEU A 221 -11.10 -4.73 9.75
CA LEU A 221 -11.57 -3.83 8.71
C LEU A 221 -12.20 -4.57 7.54
N ARG A 222 -13.19 -3.92 6.93
CA ARG A 222 -13.62 -4.23 5.56
C ARG A 222 -12.67 -3.52 4.60
N LEU A 223 -12.04 -4.27 3.71
CA LEU A 223 -11.28 -3.70 2.61
C LEU A 223 -12.24 -3.31 1.49
N VAL A 224 -12.16 -2.06 1.04
CA VAL A 224 -13.00 -1.53 -0.04
C VAL A 224 -12.07 -1.17 -1.18
N ASN A 225 -12.44 -1.59 -2.39
CA ASN A 225 -11.66 -1.24 -3.56
C ASN A 225 -11.62 0.28 -3.73
N TYR A 226 -10.42 0.82 -3.97
CA TYR A 226 -10.21 2.26 -4.12
C TYR A 226 -10.81 2.81 -5.41
N THR A 227 -11.07 1.93 -6.39
CA THR A 227 -11.82 2.25 -7.61
C THR A 227 -13.20 1.61 -7.57
N SER A 228 -14.17 2.25 -8.23
CA SER A 228 -15.47 1.63 -8.44
C SER A 228 -15.30 0.39 -9.31
N VAL A 229 -15.89 -0.73 -8.89
CA VAL A 229 -15.80 -2.01 -9.57
C VAL A 229 -17.10 -2.28 -10.32
N THR A 230 -16.99 -2.54 -11.63
CA THR A 230 -18.11 -2.93 -12.48
C THR A 230 -18.35 -4.45 -12.42
N PRO A 231 -19.54 -4.94 -12.81
CA PRO A 231 -19.79 -6.39 -12.95
C PRO A 231 -18.81 -7.07 -13.91
N GLU A 232 -18.37 -6.38 -14.96
CA GLU A 232 -17.41 -6.86 -15.95
C GLU A 232 -16.01 -7.02 -15.32
N ASP A 233 -15.57 -6.06 -14.50
CA ASP A 233 -14.29 -6.16 -13.77
C ASP A 233 -14.23 -7.40 -12.88
N THR A 234 -15.34 -7.70 -12.18
CA THR A 234 -15.41 -8.92 -11.36
C THR A 234 -15.45 -10.18 -12.21
N ARG A 235 -16.20 -10.20 -13.31
CA ARG A 235 -16.36 -11.39 -14.15
C ARG A 235 -15.07 -11.76 -14.88
N ASP A 236 -14.42 -10.77 -15.48
CA ASP A 236 -13.35 -10.99 -16.45
C ASP A 236 -11.96 -10.90 -15.80
N HIS A 237 -11.82 -10.10 -14.72
CA HIS A 237 -10.55 -9.87 -14.04
C HIS A 237 -10.54 -10.33 -12.57
N GLY A 238 -11.66 -10.80 -12.02
CA GLY A 238 -11.74 -11.22 -10.62
C GLY A 238 -11.60 -10.08 -9.61
N ILE A 239 -11.75 -8.82 -10.04
CA ILE A 239 -11.64 -7.65 -9.17
C ILE A 239 -12.88 -7.57 -8.29
N LEU A 240 -12.70 -7.54 -6.98
CA LEU A 240 -13.78 -7.47 -6.01
C LEU A 240 -14.04 -6.03 -5.56
N PRO A 241 -15.30 -5.62 -5.36
CA PRO A 241 -15.61 -4.29 -4.84
C PRO A 241 -15.19 -4.14 -3.37
N PHE A 242 -15.17 -5.24 -2.61
CA PHE A 242 -14.75 -5.26 -1.22
C PHE A 242 -14.57 -6.69 -0.69
N ILE A 243 -13.89 -6.79 0.45
CA ILE A 243 -13.72 -8.02 1.25
C ILE A 243 -14.06 -7.68 2.70
N GLU A 244 -14.84 -8.52 3.35
CA GLU A 244 -15.30 -8.32 4.73
C GLU A 244 -14.46 -9.10 5.74
N PRO A 245 -14.33 -8.61 6.98
CA PRO A 245 -13.72 -9.39 8.04
C PRO A 245 -14.56 -10.64 8.29
N LEU A 246 -13.89 -11.76 8.58
CA LEU A 246 -14.58 -13.01 8.87
C LEU A 246 -15.47 -12.83 10.13
N PRO A 247 -16.80 -13.09 10.05
CA PRO A 247 -17.69 -12.96 11.19
C PRO A 247 -17.29 -13.95 12.28
N ARG A 248 -17.44 -13.57 13.56
CA ARG A 248 -17.10 -14.46 14.68
C ARG A 248 -17.80 -15.81 14.52
N PHE A 249 -17.05 -16.91 14.69
CA PHE A 249 -17.57 -18.26 14.40
C PHE A 249 -18.88 -18.56 15.15
N ASN A 250 -19.07 -18.01 16.36
CA ASN A 250 -20.25 -18.24 17.18
C ASN A 250 -21.55 -17.65 16.62
N LEU A 251 -21.47 -16.85 15.55
CA LEU A 251 -22.63 -16.30 14.82
C LEU A 251 -22.99 -17.13 13.58
N SER A 252 -22.16 -18.12 13.22
CA SER A 252 -22.37 -18.94 12.03
C SER A 252 -23.36 -20.08 12.28
N ASN A 253 -24.06 -20.49 11.22
CA ASN A 253 -24.85 -21.72 11.18
C ASN A 253 -24.19 -22.68 10.19
N PRO A 254 -24.21 -24.01 10.44
CA PRO A 254 -23.65 -24.98 9.51
C PRO A 254 -24.27 -24.85 8.11
N GLY A 255 -23.44 -24.57 7.11
CA GLY A 255 -23.87 -24.51 5.70
C GLY A 255 -24.04 -25.90 5.08
N ASN A 256 -23.17 -26.85 5.43
CA ASN A 256 -23.28 -28.25 5.01
C ASN A 256 -23.71 -29.15 6.18
N ILE A 257 -25.01 -29.47 6.22
CA ILE A 257 -25.60 -30.31 7.25
C ILE A 257 -25.19 -31.79 7.16
N LEU A 258 -24.62 -32.24 6.03
CA LEU A 258 -24.21 -33.63 5.84
C LEU A 258 -22.82 -33.92 6.40
N ARG A 259 -22.05 -32.88 6.77
CA ARG A 259 -20.76 -33.06 7.45
C ARG A 259 -20.85 -33.76 8.79
N ILE A 260 -22.03 -33.81 9.41
CA ILE A 260 -22.26 -34.61 10.62
C ILE A 260 -21.98 -36.10 10.42
N PHE A 261 -22.07 -36.59 9.19
CA PHE A 261 -21.81 -37.99 8.85
C PHE A 261 -20.32 -38.26 8.53
N GLU A 262 -19.43 -37.26 8.65
CA GLU A 262 -17.99 -37.48 8.50
C GLU A 262 -17.47 -38.45 9.57
N LYS A 263 -16.63 -39.38 9.15
CA LYS A 263 -16.08 -40.44 10.00
C LYS A 263 -15.23 -39.83 11.12
N GLY A 264 -15.58 -40.12 12.37
CA GLY A 264 -14.88 -39.61 13.56
C GLY A 264 -15.73 -38.71 14.47
N GLY A 265 -16.98 -38.44 14.12
CA GLY A 265 -17.94 -37.80 15.02
C GLY A 265 -18.30 -38.69 16.22
N GLU A 266 -18.36 -38.11 17.42
CA GLU A 266 -18.85 -38.78 18.63
C GLU A 266 -20.22 -38.24 19.04
N LYS A 267 -20.96 -39.01 19.85
CA LYS A 267 -22.25 -38.55 20.40
C LYS A 267 -22.05 -37.33 21.30
N GLN A 268 -22.95 -36.36 21.17
CA GLN A 268 -22.94 -35.17 22.02
C GLN A 268 -23.32 -35.51 23.46
N LEU A 269 -22.65 -34.89 24.43
CA LEU A 269 -23.11 -34.88 25.82
C LEU A 269 -24.56 -34.40 25.89
N GLN A 270 -25.41 -35.16 26.57
CA GLN A 270 -26.76 -34.74 26.88
C GLN A 270 -26.79 -34.21 28.31
N LEU A 271 -27.55 -33.12 28.54
CA LEU A 271 -27.75 -32.60 29.88
C LEU A 271 -28.37 -33.71 30.76
N GLY A 272 -27.65 -34.11 31.81
CA GLY A 272 -28.03 -35.23 32.69
C GLY A 272 -27.41 -36.58 32.34
N LEU A 273 -26.62 -36.69 31.27
CA LEU A 273 -25.87 -37.91 30.89
C LEU A 273 -24.40 -37.57 30.57
N PRO A 274 -23.56 -37.33 31.59
CA PRO A 274 -22.15 -37.05 31.39
C PRO A 274 -21.37 -38.30 30.94
N THR A 275 -20.43 -38.13 30.03
CA THR A 275 -19.39 -39.11 29.70
C THR A 275 -18.19 -38.86 30.60
N SER A 276 -17.88 -39.79 31.50
CA SER A 276 -16.78 -39.68 32.49
C SER A 276 -15.39 -39.58 31.86
N GLU A 277 -15.26 -39.98 30.59
CA GLU A 277 -14.00 -40.05 29.85
C GLU A 277 -13.68 -38.75 29.08
N GLU A 278 -14.57 -37.74 29.14
CA GLU A 278 -14.35 -36.49 28.40
C GLU A 278 -13.46 -35.52 29.18
N PRO A 279 -12.34 -35.06 28.58
CA PRO A 279 -11.44 -34.13 29.24
C PRO A 279 -12.08 -32.75 29.42
N ASN A 280 -12.01 -32.23 30.65
CA ASN A 280 -12.50 -30.90 31.01
C ASN A 280 -11.90 -29.80 30.11
N GLY A 281 -12.76 -28.95 29.55
CA GLY A 281 -12.35 -27.82 28.70
C GLY A 281 -11.84 -28.21 27.30
N ARG A 282 -11.87 -29.50 26.94
CA ARG A 282 -11.52 -30.02 25.61
C ARG A 282 -12.71 -30.81 25.02
N PRO A 283 -13.83 -30.14 24.73
CA PRO A 283 -14.99 -30.82 24.18
C PRO A 283 -14.63 -31.49 22.86
N ARG A 284 -14.90 -32.80 22.74
CA ARG A 284 -14.64 -33.52 21.48
C ARG A 284 -15.56 -33.01 20.37
N ASN A 285 -15.10 -33.10 19.11
CA ASN A 285 -15.85 -32.61 17.95
C ASN A 285 -17.20 -33.32 17.84
N ARG A 286 -18.28 -32.61 18.15
CA ARG A 286 -19.65 -33.11 18.16
C ARG A 286 -20.53 -32.16 17.35
N LEU A 287 -20.94 -32.59 16.18
CA LEU A 287 -22.07 -31.99 15.47
C LEU A 287 -23.35 -32.66 15.99
N SER A 288 -24.42 -31.90 16.20
CA SER A 288 -25.63 -32.42 16.84
C SER A 288 -26.42 -33.35 15.91
N GLU A 289 -26.84 -34.53 16.39
CA GLU A 289 -27.72 -35.46 15.65
C GLU A 289 -29.08 -34.85 15.24
N ARG A 290 -29.42 -33.66 15.76
CA ARG A 290 -30.66 -32.96 15.47
C ARG A 290 -30.44 -31.88 14.40
N GLY A 291 -31.48 -31.60 13.61
CA GLY A 291 -31.42 -30.70 12.44
C GLY A 291 -30.98 -29.25 12.71
N LEU A 292 -31.06 -28.41 11.67
CA LEU A 292 -30.74 -26.99 11.76
C LEU A 292 -31.50 -26.30 12.91
N GLY A 293 -30.80 -25.52 13.74
CA GLY A 293 -31.39 -24.80 14.88
C GLY A 293 -31.49 -25.59 16.18
N THR A 294 -31.09 -26.87 16.20
CA THR A 294 -31.08 -27.68 17.43
C THR A 294 -29.66 -28.10 17.79
N LEU A 295 -29.09 -27.50 18.85
CA LEU A 295 -27.77 -27.78 19.44
C LEU A 295 -26.53 -27.61 18.52
N ASN A 296 -26.69 -27.48 17.20
CA ASN A 296 -25.66 -26.98 16.29
C ASN A 296 -25.51 -25.47 16.49
N ARG A 297 -24.39 -25.04 17.10
CA ARG A 297 -24.17 -23.64 17.48
C ARG A 297 -23.28 -22.87 16.50
N THR A 298 -22.55 -23.54 15.60
CA THR A 298 -21.48 -22.96 14.79
C THR A 298 -21.15 -23.84 13.60
N ASP A 299 -20.82 -23.23 12.45
CA ASP A 299 -20.24 -23.92 11.30
C ASP A 299 -18.75 -24.28 11.58
N PRO A 300 -18.37 -25.57 11.49
CA PRO A 300 -17.00 -26.01 11.78
C PRO A 300 -15.96 -25.45 10.81
N VAL A 301 -16.32 -25.03 9.60
CA VAL A 301 -15.41 -24.36 8.65
C VAL A 301 -15.07 -22.97 9.15
N PHE A 302 -16.06 -22.18 9.59
CA PHE A 302 -15.83 -20.86 10.19
C PHE A 302 -14.99 -20.96 11.47
N LEU A 303 -15.27 -21.95 12.32
CA LEU A 303 -14.47 -22.23 13.50
C LEU A 303 -13.02 -22.58 13.11
N GLY A 304 -12.86 -23.50 12.15
CA GLY A 304 -11.56 -23.93 11.65
C GLY A 304 -10.73 -22.76 11.13
N LEU A 305 -11.29 -21.93 10.25
CA LEU A 305 -10.59 -20.76 9.70
C LEU A 305 -10.08 -19.79 10.78
N GLN A 306 -10.84 -19.60 11.87
CA GLN A 306 -10.44 -18.71 12.97
C GLN A 306 -9.45 -19.34 13.95
N LYS A 307 -9.47 -20.67 14.10
CA LYS A 307 -8.69 -21.37 15.13
C LYS A 307 -7.42 -22.01 14.59
N THR A 308 -7.45 -22.56 13.40
CA THR A 308 -6.27 -23.22 12.81
C THR A 308 -5.37 -22.22 12.11
N ARG A 309 -5.92 -21.09 11.64
CA ARG A 309 -5.19 -20.02 10.96
C ARG A 309 -4.19 -20.61 9.93
N LEU A 310 -4.61 -21.63 9.17
CA LEU A 310 -3.71 -22.38 8.28
C LEU A 310 -2.98 -21.49 7.23
N HIS A 311 -3.54 -20.33 6.92
CA HIS A 311 -2.92 -19.37 5.99
C HIS A 311 -1.83 -18.50 6.63
N ASP A 312 -1.71 -18.53 7.96
CA ASP A 312 -0.87 -17.61 8.69
C ASP A 312 0.61 -17.98 8.68
N PRO A 313 1.46 -17.02 9.06
CA PRO A 313 1.14 -15.58 9.04
C PRO A 313 0.82 -15.01 7.66
N LEU A 314 -0.21 -14.17 7.64
CA LEU A 314 -0.39 -13.14 6.61
C LEU A 314 0.32 -11.87 7.07
N LEU A 315 0.33 -10.82 6.24
CA LEU A 315 1.07 -9.59 6.55
C LEU A 315 0.54 -8.80 7.77
N GLY A 316 -0.64 -9.12 8.29
CA GLY A 316 -1.21 -8.43 9.46
C GLY A 316 -0.54 -8.74 10.80
N PHE A 317 0.26 -9.82 10.89
CA PHE A 317 0.78 -10.36 12.15
C PHE A 317 2.21 -10.87 12.05
N PHE A 318 2.87 -10.99 13.19
CA PHE A 318 4.14 -11.70 13.31
C PHE A 318 3.97 -13.20 13.12
N GLY A 319 5.09 -13.87 12.86
CA GLY A 319 5.23 -15.31 13.03
C GLY A 319 4.92 -15.82 14.42
N SER A 320 4.62 -17.12 14.51
CA SER A 320 4.41 -17.81 15.79
C SER A 320 5.66 -17.81 16.67
N ASN A 321 6.83 -17.53 16.09
CA ASN A 321 8.09 -17.37 16.80
C ASN A 321 8.43 -18.56 17.74
N ASP A 322 8.04 -19.77 17.34
CA ASP A 322 8.23 -21.00 18.08
C ASP A 322 8.97 -22.09 17.29
N HIS A 323 9.19 -21.87 15.99
CA HIS A 323 9.96 -22.75 15.11
C HIS A 323 10.95 -21.95 14.24
N PRO A 324 12.11 -22.54 13.87
CA PRO A 324 13.01 -21.96 12.88
C PRO A 324 12.30 -21.63 11.56
N GLY A 325 12.50 -20.41 11.06
CA GLY A 325 11.81 -19.89 9.87
C GLY A 325 10.54 -19.07 10.15
N ASP A 326 9.95 -19.20 11.34
CA ASP A 326 8.77 -18.42 11.77
C ASP A 326 9.12 -17.12 12.50
N TYR A 327 10.37 -16.64 12.40
CA TYR A 327 10.83 -15.37 12.98
C TYR A 327 10.36 -14.13 12.20
N ARG A 328 9.45 -14.29 11.23
CA ARG A 328 9.00 -13.20 10.36
C ARG A 328 8.30 -12.08 11.11
N SER A 329 8.64 -10.86 10.70
CA SER A 329 7.91 -9.65 11.06
C SER A 329 6.59 -9.53 10.28
N SER A 330 5.85 -8.44 10.51
CA SER A 330 4.59 -8.11 9.84
C SER A 330 4.79 -7.02 8.77
N GLY A 331 3.79 -6.86 7.90
CA GLY A 331 3.71 -5.83 6.87
C GLY A 331 4.90 -5.81 5.92
N CYS A 332 5.37 -4.63 5.56
CA CYS A 332 6.49 -4.44 4.64
C CYS A 332 7.77 -5.13 5.15
N SER A 333 7.99 -5.11 6.47
CA SER A 333 9.16 -5.72 7.10
C SER A 333 9.20 -7.24 6.95
N ALA A 334 8.04 -7.90 6.74
CA ALA A 334 7.98 -9.34 6.50
C ALA A 334 8.76 -9.78 5.25
N CYS A 335 8.91 -8.89 4.26
CA CYS A 335 9.63 -9.16 3.02
C CYS A 335 10.93 -8.34 2.87
N HIS A 336 10.97 -7.13 3.44
CA HIS A 336 12.10 -6.20 3.25
C HIS A 336 13.15 -6.26 4.36
N VAL A 337 12.85 -6.87 5.51
CA VAL A 337 13.84 -7.15 6.56
C VAL A 337 14.22 -8.62 6.46
N VAL A 338 15.33 -8.88 5.77
CA VAL A 338 15.72 -10.24 5.42
C VAL A 338 16.39 -10.94 6.60
N TYR A 339 15.98 -12.17 6.85
CA TYR A 339 16.62 -13.09 7.79
C TYR A 339 16.80 -14.46 7.13
N ALA A 340 17.69 -15.29 7.67
CA ALA A 340 17.85 -16.65 7.20
C ALA A 340 16.85 -17.59 7.88
N ASN A 341 16.11 -18.34 7.06
CA ASN A 341 15.15 -19.34 7.54
C ASN A 341 15.86 -20.59 8.06
N ASP A 342 16.99 -20.94 7.43
CA ASP A 342 17.81 -22.09 7.78
C ASP A 342 19.31 -21.82 7.52
N ARG A 343 20.15 -22.80 7.82
CA ARG A 343 21.58 -22.78 7.49
C ARG A 343 21.89 -23.31 6.08
N SER A 344 20.88 -23.60 5.26
CA SER A 344 21.09 -24.15 3.93
C SER A 344 21.36 -23.03 2.93
N PRO A 345 22.51 -23.03 2.22
CA PRO A 345 22.76 -22.06 1.16
C PRO A 345 21.75 -22.15 0.00
N THR A 346 21.12 -23.30 -0.21
CA THR A 346 20.09 -23.45 -1.27
C THR A 346 18.80 -22.73 -0.93
N ASN A 347 18.45 -22.66 0.35
CA ASN A 347 17.17 -22.13 0.82
C ASN A 347 17.31 -20.67 1.25
N SER A 348 18.43 -20.33 1.89
CA SER A 348 18.69 -19.01 2.49
C SER A 348 19.77 -18.20 1.77
N GLY A 349 20.34 -18.72 0.67
CA GLY A 349 21.33 -18.01 -0.15
C GLY A 349 22.52 -17.49 0.66
N TRP A 350 22.90 -16.23 0.41
CA TRP A 350 23.95 -15.53 1.15
C TRP A 350 23.67 -15.42 2.66
N TRP A 351 22.40 -15.39 3.05
CA TRP A 351 22.00 -15.22 4.45
C TRP A 351 22.20 -16.50 5.28
N SER A 352 22.37 -17.66 4.64
CA SER A 352 22.51 -18.97 5.31
C SER A 352 23.58 -19.02 6.42
N LYS A 353 24.64 -18.21 6.31
CA LYS A 353 25.71 -18.09 7.33
C LYS A 353 25.23 -17.51 8.66
N TYR A 354 24.15 -16.72 8.67
CA TYR A 354 23.56 -16.17 9.90
C TYR A 354 22.61 -17.17 10.59
N GLY A 355 22.30 -18.28 9.91
CA GLY A 355 21.54 -19.39 10.46
C GLY A 355 20.08 -19.07 10.76
N HIS A 356 19.48 -19.85 11.64
CA HIS A 356 18.01 -19.99 11.74
C HIS A 356 17.44 -19.59 13.09
N GLN A 357 18.22 -18.83 13.88
CA GLN A 357 17.85 -18.48 15.25
C GLN A 357 17.18 -17.10 15.34
N GLY A 358 16.99 -16.41 14.22
CA GLY A 358 16.39 -15.06 14.19
C GLY A 358 17.22 -14.02 14.94
N LEU A 359 18.53 -14.26 15.11
CA LEU A 359 19.44 -13.31 15.76
C LEU A 359 19.85 -12.23 14.77
N SER A 360 20.01 -11.00 15.27
CA SER A 360 20.53 -9.92 14.44
C SER A 360 21.99 -10.17 14.07
N PHE A 361 22.38 -9.71 12.89
CA PHE A 361 23.76 -9.65 12.43
C PHE A 361 24.26 -8.21 12.25
N THR A 362 23.42 -7.24 12.60
CA THR A 362 23.74 -5.81 12.55
C THR A 362 24.86 -5.47 13.53
N ALA A 363 25.55 -4.37 13.29
CA ALA A 363 26.72 -3.95 14.06
C ALA A 363 26.36 -3.21 15.37
N ASP A 364 25.07 -3.03 15.68
CA ASP A 364 24.64 -2.36 16.89
C ASP A 364 24.73 -3.28 18.12
N GLU A 365 25.58 -2.88 19.06
CA GLU A 365 25.77 -3.49 20.39
C GLU A 365 25.13 -2.65 21.50
#